data_AF-A0A3P1X870-F1
#
_entry.id   AF-A0A3P1X870-F1
#
_cell.length_a   1.000
_cell.length_b   1.000
_cell.length_c   1.000
_cell.angle_alpha   90.00
_cell.angle_beta   90.00
_cell.angle_gamma   90.00
#
_symmetry.space_group_name_H-M   'P 1'
#
loop_
_entity.id
_entity.type
_entity.pdbx_description
1 polymer ?
#
loop_
_entity_poly.entity_id
_entity_poly.type
_entity_poly.pdbx_seq_one_letter_code
_entity_poly.pdbx_strand_id
1 'polypeptide(L)'
;APVGSLGPGWKMPADIRLQLRDNTLILSDNGGRSLYFEHLFPGEDGYSRSESLWLVRGGVAKLDEGHRLAALWQALPEELRLSPHRYLATNSPQGPWWVLGWCERVPEADEVLPAPLPPYRVLTGLVDRFGRTQT
;
A
#
# COMPACT_ATOMS: atom_id res chain seq x y z
N ALA A 1 -19.91 15.99 7.11
CA ALA A 1 -19.66 15.13 5.94
C ALA A 1 -19.15 13.78 6.44
N PRO A 2 -19.56 12.63 5.87
CA PRO A 2 -19.05 11.35 6.34
C PRO A 2 -17.54 11.32 6.09
N VAL A 3 -16.78 11.05 7.15
CA VAL A 3 -15.32 10.92 7.12
C VAL A 3 -15.03 9.57 6.45
N GLY A 4 -14.42 9.58 5.27
CA GLY A 4 -13.93 8.36 4.65
C GLY A 4 -12.83 7.74 5.50
N SER A 5 -12.62 6.43 5.40
CA SER A 5 -11.72 5.65 6.26
C SER A 5 -10.25 6.13 6.29
N LEU A 6 -9.85 6.97 5.33
CA LEU A 6 -8.53 7.58 5.18
C LEU A 6 -8.40 9.00 5.74
N GLY A 7 -9.48 9.58 6.24
CA GLY A 7 -9.54 10.97 6.72
C GLY A 7 -10.55 11.83 5.95
N PRO A 8 -10.61 13.14 6.23
CA PRO A 8 -11.57 14.05 5.61
C PRO A 8 -11.43 14.10 4.07
N GLY A 9 -12.50 13.73 3.35
CA GLY A 9 -12.60 13.92 1.90
C GLY A 9 -12.23 12.72 1.01
N TRP A 10 -11.82 11.58 1.57
CA TRP A 10 -11.60 10.34 0.80
C TRP A 10 -12.93 9.62 0.55
N LYS A 11 -13.20 9.20 -0.69
CA LYS A 11 -14.37 8.37 -1.04
C LYS A 11 -13.93 6.94 -1.35
N MET A 12 -14.53 5.98 -0.61
CA MET A 12 -14.44 4.52 -0.71
C MET A 12 -13.03 3.87 -0.83
N PRO A 13 -12.66 2.92 0.04
CA PRO A 13 -11.36 2.24 -0.03
C PRO A 13 -11.11 1.49 -1.36
N ALA A 14 -12.15 0.89 -1.95
CA ALA A 14 -12.05 -0.06 -3.06
C ALA A 14 -11.39 0.49 -4.35
N ASP A 15 -11.28 1.81 -4.46
CA ASP A 15 -10.86 2.47 -5.69
C ASP A 15 -9.47 3.12 -5.61
N ILE A 16 -8.71 2.82 -4.56
CA ILE A 16 -7.34 3.33 -4.43
C ILE A 16 -6.43 2.55 -5.38
N ARG A 17 -5.63 3.28 -6.16
CA ARG A 17 -4.65 2.72 -7.10
C ARG A 17 -3.29 3.37 -6.89
N LEU A 18 -2.25 2.54 -6.88
CA LEU A 18 -0.87 2.98 -6.93
C LEU A 18 -0.31 2.69 -8.32
N GLN A 19 0.12 3.71 -9.05
CA GLN A 19 0.84 3.54 -10.32
C GLN A 19 2.34 3.52 -10.04
N LEU A 20 3.03 2.56 -10.64
CA LEU A 20 4.48 2.44 -10.58
C LEU A 20 5.05 3.01 -11.87
N ARG A 21 5.83 4.10 -11.75
CA ARG A 21 6.62 4.67 -12.83
C ARG A 21 8.10 4.50 -12.51
N ASP A 22 8.97 4.77 -13.49
CA ASP A 22 10.41 4.51 -13.39
C ASP A 22 11.05 5.14 -12.15
N ASN A 23 10.70 6.39 -11.83
CA ASN A 23 11.25 7.13 -10.69
C ASN A 23 10.20 7.64 -9.69
N THR A 24 8.92 7.35 -9.89
CA THR A 24 7.84 7.90 -9.06
C THR A 24 6.73 6.88 -8.81
N LEU A 25 6.09 7.03 -7.67
CA LEU A 25 4.91 6.28 -7.28
C LEU A 25 3.74 7.27 -7.17
N ILE A 26 2.63 6.96 -7.84
CA ILE A 26 1.45 7.83 -7.84
C ILE A 26 0.29 7.09 -7.18
N LEU A 27 -0.11 7.53 -5.99
CA LEU A 27 -1.26 6.99 -5.29
C LEU A 27 -2.49 7.86 -5.57
N SER A 28 -3.49 7.29 -6.22
CA SER A 28 -4.70 7.99 -6.65
C SER A 28 -5.95 7.36 -6.04
N ASP A 29 -6.97 8.18 -5.82
CA ASP A 29 -8.34 7.75 -5.52
C ASP A 29 -9.30 8.08 -6.67
N ASN A 30 -10.51 7.51 -6.66
CA ASN A 30 -11.56 7.84 -7.64
C ASN A 30 -12.19 9.24 -7.43
N GLY A 31 -11.78 9.99 -6.41
CA GLY A 31 -12.19 11.37 -6.18
C GLY A 31 -11.39 12.39 -7.00
N GLY A 32 -10.43 11.93 -7.82
CA GLY A 32 -9.51 12.77 -8.57
C GLY A 32 -8.30 13.25 -7.76
N ARG A 33 -8.11 12.72 -6.54
CA ARG A 33 -6.93 13.01 -5.73
C ARG A 33 -5.76 12.16 -6.19
N SER A 34 -4.58 12.75 -6.23
CA SER A 34 -3.34 12.02 -6.55
C SER A 34 -2.20 12.54 -5.69
N LEU A 35 -1.50 11.60 -5.07
CA LEU A 35 -0.30 11.81 -4.27
C LEU A 35 0.90 11.27 -5.03
N TYR A 36 1.99 12.04 -4.98
CA TYR A 36 3.24 11.68 -5.63
C TYR A 36 4.27 11.35 -4.55
N PHE A 37 4.91 10.21 -4.70
CA PHE A 37 6.03 9.76 -3.90
C PHE A 37 7.21 9.48 -4.81
N GLU A 38 8.41 9.59 -4.26
CA GLU A 38 9.61 9.07 -4.93
C GLU A 38 9.53 7.53 -5.02
N HIS A 39 10.39 6.95 -5.87
CA HIS A 39 10.55 5.51 -5.89
C HIS A 39 11.01 5.00 -4.52
N LEU A 40 10.29 4.02 -3.96
CA LEU A 40 10.65 3.36 -2.72
C LEU A 40 11.36 2.05 -3.02
N PHE A 41 12.57 1.85 -2.51
CA PHE A 41 13.21 0.54 -2.45
C PHE A 41 12.50 -0.39 -1.45
N PRO A 42 12.71 -1.71 -1.53
CA PRO A 42 12.11 -2.64 -0.57
C PRO A 42 12.43 -2.26 0.88
N GLY A 43 11.39 -2.08 1.70
CA GLY A 43 11.50 -1.65 3.10
C GLY A 43 11.55 -0.15 3.34
N GLU A 44 11.60 0.66 2.29
CA GLU A 44 11.50 2.11 2.43
C GLU A 44 10.06 2.58 2.57
N ASP A 45 9.92 3.76 3.17
CA ASP A 45 8.68 4.49 3.32
C ASP A 45 8.76 5.90 2.73
N GLY A 46 7.60 6.44 2.37
CA GLY A 46 7.41 7.81 1.98
C GLY A 46 6.26 8.43 2.75
N TYR A 47 6.44 9.64 3.25
CA TYR A 47 5.41 10.36 4.01
C TYR A 47 4.95 11.63 3.30
N SER A 48 3.65 11.68 2.98
CA SER A 48 2.97 12.87 2.51
C SER A 48 2.49 13.71 3.69
N ARG A 49 3.12 14.86 3.91
CA ARG A 49 2.75 15.80 4.98
C ARG A 49 1.38 16.45 4.76
N SER A 50 1.00 16.72 3.50
CA SER A 50 -0.27 17.39 3.19
C SER A 50 -1.48 16.50 3.46
N GLU A 51 -1.36 15.21 3.19
CA GLU A 51 -2.44 14.23 3.39
C GLU A 51 -2.26 13.39 4.66
N SER A 52 -1.19 13.64 5.43
CA SER A 52 -0.81 12.85 6.62
C SER A 52 -0.83 11.35 6.34
N LEU A 53 -0.23 10.94 5.21
CA LEU A 53 -0.30 9.57 4.70
C LEU A 53 1.11 9.01 4.49
N TRP A 54 1.36 7.84 5.04
CA TRP A 54 2.54 7.02 4.81
C TRP A 54 2.25 6.00 3.71
N LEU A 55 3.24 5.79 2.86
CA LEU A 55 3.31 4.69 1.91
C LEU A 55 4.58 3.91 2.21
N VAL A 56 4.47 2.62 2.45
CA VAL A 56 5.61 1.74 2.77
C VAL A 56 5.66 0.63 1.73
N ARG A 57 6.85 0.35 1.20
CA ARG A 57 7.07 -0.81 0.35
C ARG A 57 7.49 -2.00 1.20
N GLY A 58 6.87 -3.16 0.99
CA GLY A 58 7.31 -4.41 1.61
C GLY A 58 8.70 -4.85 1.14
N GLY A 59 9.15 -5.98 1.66
CA GLY A 59 10.47 -6.56 1.40
C GLY A 59 11.40 -6.58 2.61
N VAL A 60 10.93 -6.17 3.79
CA VAL A 60 11.70 -6.24 5.04
C VAL A 60 10.90 -6.85 6.17
N ALA A 61 11.54 -7.72 6.94
CA ALA A 61 10.91 -8.36 8.09
C ALA A 61 10.54 -7.33 9.17
N LYS A 62 11.39 -6.31 9.38
CA LYS A 62 11.23 -5.30 10.43
C LYS A 62 11.64 -3.93 9.89
N LEU A 63 10.91 -2.90 10.28
CA LEU A 63 11.38 -1.51 10.18
C LEU A 63 12.29 -1.21 11.38
N ASP A 64 13.08 -0.15 11.27
CA ASP A 64 13.96 0.32 12.35
C ASP A 64 13.19 0.62 13.64
N GLU A 65 13.78 0.33 14.80
CA GLU A 65 13.10 0.48 16.09
C GLU A 65 12.68 1.94 16.41
N GLY A 66 13.41 2.92 15.88
CA GLY A 66 13.06 4.34 16.00
C GLY A 66 11.93 4.80 15.05
N HIS A 67 11.51 3.94 14.14
CA HIS A 67 10.52 4.27 13.13
C HIS A 67 9.10 4.32 13.72
N ARG A 68 8.34 5.37 13.39
CA ARG A 68 6.98 5.57 13.95
C ARG A 68 6.03 4.41 13.66
N LEU A 69 6.20 3.77 12.50
CA LEU A 69 5.38 2.62 12.08
C LEU A 69 5.94 1.27 12.53
N ALA A 70 7.07 1.20 13.27
CA ALA A 70 7.72 -0.07 13.58
C ALA A 70 6.78 -1.07 14.29
N ALA A 71 6.07 -0.63 15.32
CA ALA A 71 5.12 -1.47 16.06
C ALA A 71 3.96 -1.96 15.17
N LEU A 72 3.40 -1.05 14.36
CA LEU A 72 2.31 -1.36 13.45
C LEU A 72 2.76 -2.27 12.30
N TRP A 73 4.01 -2.13 11.85
CA TRP A 73 4.64 -3.02 10.89
C TRP A 73 4.78 -4.42 11.47
N GLN A 74 5.29 -4.58 12.69
CA GLN A 74 5.45 -5.90 13.31
C GLN A 74 4.12 -6.67 13.45
N ALA A 75 3.00 -5.96 13.59
CA ALA A 75 1.69 -6.59 13.65
C ALA A 75 1.23 -7.16 12.29
N LEU A 76 1.83 -6.74 11.17
CA LEU A 76 1.47 -7.26 9.85
C LEU A 76 1.83 -8.75 9.70
N PRO A 77 0.98 -9.52 9.01
CA PRO A 77 1.33 -10.84 8.49
C PRO A 77 2.68 -10.83 7.76
N GLU A 78 3.49 -11.86 8.00
CA GLU A 78 4.83 -11.96 7.45
C GLU A 78 4.86 -11.91 5.91
N GLU A 79 3.89 -12.54 5.28
CA GLU A 79 3.72 -12.54 3.82
C GLU A 79 3.59 -11.11 3.26
N LEU A 80 2.94 -10.21 3.99
CA LEU A 80 2.81 -8.80 3.59
C LEU A 80 4.11 -8.04 3.80
N ARG A 81 4.80 -8.29 4.92
CA ARG A 81 6.07 -7.64 5.26
C ARG A 81 7.20 -8.01 4.30
N LEU A 82 7.33 -9.28 3.97
CA LEU A 82 8.43 -9.80 3.17
C LEU A 82 8.24 -9.61 1.67
N SER A 83 7.04 -9.23 1.20
CA SER A 83 6.77 -9.09 -0.24
C SER A 83 7.25 -7.73 -0.78
N PRO A 84 8.29 -7.67 -1.64
CA PRO A 84 8.77 -6.42 -2.22
C PRO A 84 7.84 -5.85 -3.29
N HIS A 85 6.78 -6.60 -3.63
CA HIS A 85 5.80 -6.25 -4.65
C HIS A 85 4.51 -5.69 -4.04
N ARG A 86 4.35 -5.75 -2.71
CA ARG A 86 3.21 -5.18 -1.99
C ARG A 86 3.58 -3.82 -1.43
N TYR A 87 2.62 -2.91 -1.48
CA TYR A 87 2.72 -1.59 -0.88
C TYR A 87 1.65 -1.47 0.18
N LEU A 88 1.96 -0.78 1.27
CA LEU A 88 1.04 -0.58 2.38
C LEU A 88 0.91 0.91 2.64
N ALA A 89 -0.30 1.43 2.62
CA ALA A 89 -0.56 2.80 3.01
C ALA A 89 -1.15 2.84 4.42
N THR A 90 -0.81 3.87 5.20
CA THR A 90 -1.48 4.16 6.48
C THR A 90 -1.45 5.65 6.77
N ASN A 91 -2.49 6.18 7.40
CA ASN A 91 -2.59 7.60 7.79
C ASN A 91 -2.30 7.77 9.29
N SER A 92 -2.03 6.67 10.00
CA SER A 92 -1.86 6.64 11.43
C SER A 92 -0.88 5.53 11.82
N PRO A 93 0.07 5.80 12.74
CA PRO A 93 0.88 4.76 13.36
C PRO A 93 0.09 3.69 14.12
N GLN A 94 -1.23 3.86 14.28
CA GLN A 94 -2.12 2.88 14.90
C GLN A 94 -2.95 2.10 13.87
N GLY A 95 -2.70 2.31 12.56
CA GLY A 95 -3.43 1.66 11.47
C GLY A 95 -4.78 2.30 11.16
N PRO A 96 -5.58 1.68 10.26
CA PRO A 96 -5.30 0.40 9.60
C PRO A 96 -4.22 0.53 8.50
N TRP A 97 -3.78 -0.61 7.99
CA TRP A 97 -3.02 -0.70 6.74
C TRP A 97 -3.97 -0.93 5.57
N TRP A 98 -3.80 -0.14 4.52
CA TRP A 98 -4.37 -0.38 3.19
C TRP A 98 -3.38 -1.17 2.36
N VAL A 99 -3.71 -2.41 2.03
CA VAL A 99 -2.83 -3.32 1.27
C VAL A 99 -3.03 -3.11 -0.22
N LEU A 100 -2.01 -2.57 -0.87
CA LEU A 100 -1.95 -2.33 -2.30
C LEU A 100 -1.18 -3.50 -2.95
N GLY A 101 -1.94 -4.38 -3.59
CA GLY A 101 -1.47 -5.60 -4.23
C GLY A 101 -1.82 -5.64 -5.72
N TRP A 102 -1.57 -6.78 -6.35
CA TRP A 102 -2.12 -7.08 -7.67
C TRP A 102 -3.39 -7.91 -7.51
N CYS A 103 -4.34 -7.76 -8.44
CA CYS A 103 -5.40 -8.75 -8.59
C CYS A 103 -4.77 -10.01 -9.21
N GLU A 104 -5.00 -11.20 -8.65
CA GLU A 104 -4.55 -12.44 -9.27
C GLU A 104 -5.17 -12.53 -10.68
N ARG A 105 -4.32 -12.37 -11.70
CA ARG A 105 -4.70 -12.58 -13.10
C ARG A 105 -4.40 -14.03 -13.43
N VAL A 106 -5.38 -14.74 -13.97
CA VAL A 106 -5.15 -16.02 -14.63
C VAL A 106 -4.42 -15.72 -15.95
N PRO A 107 -3.18 -16.19 -16.14
CA PRO A 107 -2.47 -16.01 -17.41
C PRO A 107 -3.30 -16.62 -18.54
N GLU A 108 -3.36 -15.93 -19.69
CA GLU A 108 -4.02 -16.51 -20.86
C GLU A 108 -3.23 -17.72 -21.37
N ALA A 109 -3.90 -18.67 -22.05
CA ALA A 109 -3.30 -19.96 -22.42
C ALA A 109 -2.02 -19.83 -23.28
N ASP A 110 -1.89 -18.72 -24.01
CA ASP A 110 -0.74 -18.41 -24.87
C ASP A 110 0.27 -17.43 -24.23
N GLU A 111 0.07 -17.03 -22.97
CA GLU A 111 0.94 -16.07 -22.28
C GLU A 111 2.19 -16.77 -21.70
N VAL A 112 3.37 -16.23 -21.99
CA VAL A 112 4.65 -16.77 -21.49
C VAL A 112 4.74 -16.56 -19.98
N LEU A 113 5.00 -17.64 -19.24
CA LEU A 113 5.09 -17.61 -17.78
C LEU A 113 6.53 -17.41 -17.26
N PRO A 114 6.71 -16.61 -16.19
CA PRO A 114 5.67 -15.87 -15.47
C PRO A 114 5.27 -14.58 -16.19
N ALA A 115 3.95 -14.30 -16.25
CA ALA A 115 3.44 -13.06 -16.81
C ALA A 115 4.01 -11.84 -16.03
N PRO A 116 4.36 -10.75 -16.71
CA PRO A 116 4.90 -9.56 -16.04
C PRO A 116 3.85 -8.96 -15.09
N LEU A 117 4.29 -8.55 -13.90
CA LEU A 117 3.41 -7.89 -12.94
C LEU A 117 2.88 -6.56 -13.53
N PRO A 118 1.59 -6.23 -13.33
CA PRO A 118 1.05 -4.97 -13.81
C PRO A 118 1.83 -3.76 -13.27
N PRO A 119 1.97 -2.66 -14.03
CA PRO A 119 2.64 -1.43 -13.57
C PRO A 119 1.75 -0.60 -12.62
N TYR A 120 0.78 -1.25 -11.97
CA TYR A 120 -0.08 -0.65 -10.97
C TYR A 120 -0.42 -1.65 -9.86
N ARG A 121 -0.80 -1.15 -8.70
CA ARG A 121 -1.38 -1.90 -7.58
C ARG A 121 -2.73 -1.32 -7.25
N VAL A 122 -3.63 -2.17 -6.78
CA VAL A 122 -4.98 -1.79 -6.37
C VAL A 122 -5.18 -2.16 -4.91
N LEU A 123 -6.16 -1.57 -4.24
CA LEU A 123 -6.52 -2.02 -2.90
C LEU A 123 -7.02 -3.46 -2.96
N THR A 124 -6.34 -4.34 -2.24
CA THR A 124 -6.63 -5.78 -2.17
C THR A 124 -7.13 -6.21 -0.78
N GLY A 125 -6.98 -5.34 0.22
CA GLY A 125 -7.48 -5.62 1.57
C GLY A 125 -7.08 -4.55 2.58
N LEU A 126 -7.61 -4.73 3.79
CA LEU A 126 -7.30 -3.92 4.97
C LEU A 126 -6.68 -4.81 6.03
N VAL A 127 -5.63 -4.34 6.70
CA VAL A 127 -5.12 -5.00 7.92
C VAL A 127 -5.33 -4.09 9.11
N ASP A 128 -6.00 -4.58 10.13
CA ASP A 128 -6.13 -3.84 11.38
C ASP A 128 -4.78 -3.78 12.14
N ARG A 129 -4.75 -3.03 13.24
CA ARG A 129 -3.56 -2.88 14.08
C ARG A 129 -3.06 -4.18 14.74
N PHE A 130 -3.87 -5.24 14.72
CA PHE A 130 -3.58 -6.53 15.31
C PHE A 130 -3.15 -7.56 14.26
N GLY A 131 -3.01 -7.16 13.00
CA GLY A 131 -2.63 -8.06 11.91
C GLY A 131 -3.79 -8.81 11.28
N ARG A 132 -5.04 -8.48 11.60
CA ARG A 132 -6.21 -9.17 11.04
C ARG A 132 -6.56 -8.56 9.69
N THR A 133 -6.58 -9.39 8.66
CA THR A 133 -6.95 -9.03 7.30
C THR A 133 -8.48 -9.02 7.13
N GLN A 134 -9.04 -7.93 6.64
CA GLN A 134 -10.38 -7.86 6.05
C GLN A 134 -10.22 -7.72 4.54
N THR A 135 -10.65 -8.76 3.82
CA THR A 135 -10.74 -8.83 2.35
C THR A 135 -12.13 -8.50 1.88
#